data_AF-C8W155-F1
#
_entry.id   AF-C8W155-F1
#
_cell.length_a   1.000
_cell.length_b   1.000
_cell.length_c   1.000
_cell.angle_alpha   90.00
_cell.angle_beta   90.00
_cell.angle_gamma   90.00
#
_symmetry.space_group_name_H-M   'P 1'
#
loop_
_entity.id
_entity.type
_entity.pdbx_description
1 polymer ?
#
loop_
_entity_poly.entity_id
_entity_poly.type
_entity_poly.pdbx_seq_one_letter_code
_entity_poly.pdbx_strand_id
1 'polypeptide(L)'
;MAGVYSGKGRRPAPWKRPGGEAPPAGERAVLSEKYGSAGFTLLELVVVITILGILAAMVVPAAGSFVGIQHAKLTREKLEAVRAAIVGPQNTYDERGLRVVRGYAGDMDALPKLYRFNWDEANNRWNSVADEVYNGGDVETDPEHPYIGQPRGLWEKQPADGEDLGVLWKGPYLDYPKAVFDNRYREGFSPLWKTEGVLSDAWGRALFFVKEQDNAGDPNSIYLLVISAGPDGMVKLPDPSSPPGPLDRTAAPSSCYDKNEIENQDNIVLEIAPDEWYKSNLDAQNKQTREILEKIRTALIGPPDAFDPSGRRIVGGYIGDMGQWPALWEWNASDSEWAISSGDEGQPRSLWISEPGPFDPGFGWRGPYMLKPWGTGEDEVLRDAWGEPVKFEFEYDDLDDPQLAIKLTITSSGRDKDPDTGGDNIETEITSNQWLIQGMQVKGSVRNVTPKVYEEDPPGSGNWVQAQEQPGDAIVTLKLYHRPGEDSPEASVPVTVEVPAGESVPFTLPATTEYICAGTRRLEVDVTAGDLAGPAISSLIIGAWGTQSPVEEKLLIFVKNPPGESP
;
A
#
# COMPACT_ATOMS: atom_id res chain seq x y z
N MET A 1 -28.54 11.44 19.41
CA MET A 1 -28.35 11.13 20.85
C MET A 1 -26.86 11.03 21.10
N ALA A 2 -26.23 12.08 21.62
CA ALA A 2 -24.80 12.12 21.90
C ALA A 2 -24.59 12.31 23.41
N GLY A 3 -24.01 11.29 24.05
CA GLY A 3 -23.70 11.29 25.48
C GLY A 3 -22.37 11.98 25.74
N VAL A 4 -22.43 13.19 26.29
CA VAL A 4 -21.28 13.98 26.75
C VAL A 4 -20.73 13.39 28.05
N TYR A 5 -19.59 12.71 28.01
CA TYR A 5 -18.87 12.26 29.20
C TYR A 5 -17.96 13.40 29.72
N SER A 6 -18.46 14.12 30.72
CA SER A 6 -17.70 15.09 31.52
C SER A 6 -16.88 14.37 32.59
N GLY A 7 -15.64 14.00 32.26
CA GLY A 7 -14.65 13.51 33.23
C GLY A 7 -14.04 14.64 34.05
N LYS A 8 -14.59 14.94 35.22
CA LYS A 8 -13.97 15.83 36.22
C LYS A 8 -12.69 15.18 36.76
N GLY A 9 -11.53 15.62 36.27
CA GLY A 9 -10.23 15.26 36.81
C GLY A 9 -10.11 15.63 38.29
N ARG A 10 -10.04 14.60 39.16
CA ARG A 10 -9.67 14.77 40.56
C ARG A 10 -8.19 15.17 40.62
N ARG A 11 -7.92 16.36 41.17
CA ARG A 11 -6.55 16.78 41.51
C ARG A 11 -5.95 15.79 42.52
N PRO A 12 -4.69 15.34 42.36
CA PRO A 12 -4.02 14.55 43.39
C PRO A 12 -3.87 15.40 44.67
N ALA A 13 -4.23 14.80 45.79
CA ALA A 13 -4.07 15.42 47.10
C ALA A 13 -2.59 15.70 47.42
N PRO A 14 -2.27 16.79 48.12
CA PRO A 14 -0.90 17.06 48.55
C PRO A 14 -0.39 15.92 49.44
N TRP A 15 0.79 15.41 49.09
CA TRP A 15 1.48 14.35 49.83
C TRP A 15 1.82 14.88 51.25
N LYS A 16 1.01 14.48 52.23
CA LYS A 16 1.33 14.67 53.65
C LYS A 16 2.49 13.75 53.99
N ARG A 17 3.64 14.34 54.35
CA ARG A 17 4.74 13.59 54.98
C ARG A 17 4.21 12.94 56.26
N PRO A 18 4.40 11.62 56.46
CA PRO A 18 4.12 11.01 57.75
C PRO A 18 5.04 11.65 58.79
N GLY A 19 4.43 12.12 59.89
CA GLY A 19 5.13 12.65 61.04
C GLY A 19 6.04 11.57 61.61
N GLY A 20 7.35 11.75 61.42
CA GLY A 20 8.37 11.02 62.16
C GLY A 20 8.49 11.63 63.54
N GLU A 21 8.17 10.83 64.54
CA GLU A 21 8.32 11.14 65.96
C GLU A 21 9.75 11.58 66.28
N ALA A 22 9.85 12.59 67.14
CA ALA A 22 11.11 13.02 67.72
C ALA A 22 11.73 11.85 68.51
N PRO A 23 13.01 11.51 68.29
CA PRO A 23 13.69 10.50 69.09
C PRO A 23 13.84 10.98 70.54
N PRO A 24 13.77 10.07 71.52
CA PRO A 24 13.86 10.40 72.93
C PRO A 24 15.24 10.97 73.27
N ALA A 25 15.22 11.97 74.15
CA ALA A 25 16.40 12.56 74.77
C ALA A 25 17.16 11.51 75.59
N GLY A 26 18.07 10.79 74.91
CA GLY A 26 19.00 9.84 75.50
C GLY A 26 20.39 10.47 75.63
N GLU A 27 20.63 11.02 76.81
CA GLU A 27 21.89 11.08 77.55
C GLU A 27 23.14 10.56 76.80
N ARG A 28 23.81 11.45 76.05
CA ARG A 28 25.17 11.21 75.57
C ARG A 28 26.13 11.82 76.58
N ALA A 29 26.85 10.93 77.27
CA ALA A 29 27.99 11.25 78.09
C ALA A 29 28.96 12.16 77.32
N VAL A 30 29.12 13.38 77.82
CA VAL A 30 30.13 14.34 77.38
C VAL A 30 31.49 13.82 77.84
N LEU A 31 32.13 12.99 77.01
CA LEU A 31 33.59 12.87 77.05
C LEU A 31 34.14 14.11 76.37
N SER A 32 34.30 15.16 77.18
CA SER A 32 35.17 16.30 76.90
C SER A 32 36.62 15.78 76.86
N GLU A 33 37.00 15.10 75.78
CA GLU A 33 38.40 14.98 75.42
C GLU A 33 38.89 16.39 75.09
N LYS A 34 39.72 16.90 76.00
CA LYS A 34 40.60 18.03 75.74
C LYS A 34 41.43 17.68 74.50
N TYR A 35 40.97 18.07 73.31
CA TYR A 35 41.85 18.26 72.18
C TYR A 35 42.84 19.34 72.60
N GLY A 36 44.00 18.90 73.09
CA GLY A 36 45.15 19.76 73.23
C GLY A 36 45.35 20.43 71.89
N SER A 37 45.34 21.76 71.90
CA SER A 37 45.70 22.60 70.77
C SER A 37 47.17 22.37 70.42
N ALA A 38 47.46 21.19 69.88
CA ALA A 38 48.67 20.89 69.15
C ALA A 38 48.53 21.67 67.84
N GLY A 39 49.20 22.83 67.80
CA GLY A 39 49.28 23.63 66.58
C GLY A 39 49.76 22.75 65.44
N PHE A 40 49.07 22.86 64.30
CA PHE A 40 49.43 22.19 63.06
C PHE A 40 50.92 22.37 62.82
N THR A 41 51.68 21.28 62.77
CA THR A 41 53.12 21.43 62.52
C THR A 41 53.30 21.93 61.08
N LEU A 42 54.31 22.77 60.85
CA LEU A 42 54.55 23.33 59.51
C LEU A 42 54.73 22.23 58.46
N LEU A 43 55.28 21.08 58.85
CA LEU A 43 55.43 19.90 58.00
C LEU A 43 54.08 19.29 57.60
N GLU A 44 53.14 19.19 58.54
CA GLU A 44 51.81 18.64 58.31
C GLU A 44 51.00 19.53 57.35
N LEU A 45 51.16 20.86 57.46
CA LEU A 45 50.58 21.81 56.51
C LEU A 45 51.15 21.58 55.10
N VAL A 46 52.47 21.41 54.98
CA VAL A 46 53.14 21.15 53.69
C VAL A 46 52.67 19.83 53.06
N VAL A 47 52.46 18.78 53.85
CA VAL A 47 51.93 17.50 53.36
C VAL A 47 50.49 17.66 52.85
N VAL A 48 49.61 18.35 53.60
CA VAL A 48 48.21 18.55 53.20
C VAL A 48 48.09 19.37 51.91
N ILE A 49 48.82 20.48 51.77
CA ILE A 49 48.79 21.28 50.53
C ILE A 49 49.33 20.48 49.34
N THR A 50 50.30 19.58 49.56
CA THR A 50 50.86 18.72 48.51
C THR A 50 49.83 17.68 48.05
N ILE A 51 49.14 17.01 48.99
CA ILE A 51 48.09 16.03 48.67
C ILE A 51 46.91 16.72 47.96
N LEU A 52 46.49 17.89 48.44
CA LEU A 52 45.44 18.69 47.78
C LEU A 52 45.86 19.12 46.38
N GLY A 53 47.12 19.50 46.17
CA GLY A 53 47.67 19.82 44.85
C GLY A 53 47.59 18.64 43.89
N ILE A 54 47.96 17.43 44.34
CA ILE A 54 47.89 16.21 43.52
C ILE A 54 46.43 15.83 43.21
N LEU A 55 45.54 15.88 44.20
CA LEU A 55 44.12 15.58 44.01
C LEU A 55 43.46 16.58 43.06
N ALA A 56 43.73 17.88 43.20
CA ALA A 56 43.24 18.91 42.29
C ALA A 56 43.73 18.66 40.85
N ALA A 57 45.00 18.30 40.69
CA ALA A 57 45.57 17.98 39.37
C ALA A 57 44.91 16.76 38.70
N MET A 58 44.41 15.80 39.47
CA MET A 58 43.67 14.63 38.96
C MET A 58 42.19 14.93 38.68
N VAL A 59 41.54 15.74 39.51
CA VAL A 59 40.10 16.03 39.40
C VAL A 59 39.80 16.94 38.20
N VAL A 60 40.67 17.90 37.89
CA VAL A 60 40.42 18.87 36.80
C VAL A 60 40.27 18.21 35.42
N PRO A 61 41.16 17.31 34.97
CA PRO A 61 40.99 16.60 33.70
C PRO A 61 39.74 15.70 33.67
N ALA A 62 39.41 15.05 34.80
CA ALA A 62 38.23 14.20 34.90
C ALA A 62 36.93 15.01 34.80
N ALA A 63 36.86 16.18 35.43
CA ALA A 63 35.68 17.05 35.34
C ALA A 63 35.39 17.48 33.89
N GLY A 64 36.42 17.78 33.10
CA GLY A 64 36.28 18.13 31.69
C GLY A 64 35.68 16.99 30.84
N SER A 65 36.15 15.76 31.02
CA SER A 65 35.65 14.61 30.24
C SER A 65 34.20 14.25 30.59
N PHE A 66 33.79 14.39 31.86
CA PHE A 66 32.39 14.17 32.24
C PHE A 66 31.42 15.15 31.59
N VAL A 67 31.80 16.43 31.50
CA VAL A 67 31.00 17.45 30.83
C VAL A 67 30.86 17.11 29.34
N GLY A 68 31.95 16.73 28.67
CA GLY A 68 31.92 16.29 27.27
C GLY A 68 30.98 15.09 27.02
N ILE A 69 31.03 14.07 27.89
CA ILE A 69 30.14 12.90 27.81
C ILE A 69 28.67 13.30 27.99
N GLN A 70 28.38 14.21 28.93
CA GLN A 70 27.02 14.70 29.16
C GLN A 70 26.48 15.48 27.95
N HIS A 71 27.28 16.40 27.38
CA HIS A 71 26.88 17.12 26.16
C HIS A 71 26.69 16.16 25.00
N ALA A 72 27.60 15.20 24.77
CA ALA A 72 27.44 14.21 23.71
C ALA A 72 26.16 13.37 23.86
N LYS A 73 25.76 13.04 25.10
CA LYS A 73 24.50 12.35 25.37
C LYS A 73 23.30 13.24 25.06
N LEU A 74 23.27 14.47 25.58
CA LEU A 74 22.20 15.44 25.36
C LEU A 74 22.06 15.81 23.87
N THR A 75 23.18 15.90 23.14
CA THR A 75 23.18 16.11 21.68
C THR A 75 22.51 14.95 20.97
N ARG A 76 22.82 13.69 21.32
CA ARG A 76 22.11 12.54 20.72
C ARG A 76 20.61 12.55 21.02
N GLU A 77 20.22 12.91 22.24
CA GLU A 77 18.79 13.05 22.59
C GLU A 77 18.10 14.14 21.77
N LYS A 78 18.76 15.28 21.54
CA LYS A 78 18.26 16.34 20.66
C LYS A 78 18.18 15.89 19.20
N LEU A 79 19.19 15.21 18.68
CA LEU A 79 19.19 14.66 17.32
C LEU A 79 18.03 13.67 17.15
N GLU A 80 17.79 12.80 18.12
CA GLU A 80 16.64 11.89 18.09
C GLU A 80 15.29 12.61 18.16
N ALA A 81 15.19 13.73 18.88
CA ALA A 81 14.00 14.58 18.84
C ALA A 81 13.79 15.20 17.44
N VAL A 82 14.87 15.62 16.77
CA VAL A 82 14.82 16.09 15.38
C VAL A 82 14.42 14.96 14.43
N ARG A 83 14.99 13.76 14.58
CA ARG A 83 14.58 12.56 13.83
C ARG A 83 13.10 12.29 14.00
N ALA A 84 12.61 12.30 15.24
CA ALA A 84 11.21 12.04 15.55
C ALA A 84 10.27 13.12 14.99
N ALA A 85 10.71 14.38 14.92
CA ALA A 85 9.98 15.45 14.27
C ALA A 85 9.91 15.29 12.75
N ILE A 86 10.94 14.71 12.12
CA ILE A 86 10.99 14.51 10.67
C ILE A 86 10.26 13.23 10.25
N VAL A 87 10.61 12.07 10.81
CA VAL A 87 10.08 10.75 10.38
C VAL A 87 9.15 10.08 11.39
N GLY A 88 8.91 10.70 12.54
CA GLY A 88 8.12 10.11 13.62
C GLY A 88 8.95 9.29 14.63
N PRO A 89 8.34 8.89 15.76
CA PRO A 89 9.02 8.09 16.77
C PRO A 89 9.51 6.76 16.20
N GLN A 90 10.75 6.39 16.51
CA GLN A 90 11.29 5.09 16.13
C GLN A 90 10.41 3.95 16.68
N ASN A 91 10.33 2.86 15.93
CA ASN A 91 9.57 1.66 16.29
C ASN A 91 8.05 1.84 16.42
N THR A 92 7.48 2.86 15.75
CA THR A 92 6.03 2.95 15.58
C THR A 92 5.62 2.13 14.37
N TYR A 93 4.88 1.05 14.61
CA TYR A 93 4.35 0.19 13.54
C TYR A 93 2.82 0.19 13.58
N ASP A 94 2.18 0.03 12.42
CA ASP A 94 0.73 -0.16 12.33
C ASP A 94 0.33 -1.60 12.67
N GLU A 95 -0.97 -1.90 12.61
CA GLU A 95 -1.51 -3.24 12.86
C GLU A 95 -1.00 -4.29 11.85
N ARG A 96 -0.44 -3.85 10.72
CA ARG A 96 0.14 -4.70 9.66
C ARG A 96 1.65 -4.91 9.86
N GLY A 97 2.26 -4.33 10.89
CA GLY A 97 3.69 -4.40 11.15
C GLY A 97 4.53 -3.49 10.25
N LEU A 98 3.91 -2.51 9.59
CA LEU A 98 4.58 -1.54 8.72
C LEU A 98 4.97 -0.30 9.50
N ARG A 99 6.15 0.27 9.20
CA ARG A 99 6.66 1.45 9.92
C ARG A 99 5.77 2.63 9.60
N VAL A 100 5.17 3.25 10.62
CA VAL A 100 4.35 4.45 10.43
C VAL A 100 5.29 5.65 10.37
N VAL A 101 5.56 6.14 9.16
CA VAL A 101 6.23 7.43 8.96
C VAL A 101 5.27 8.51 9.45
N ARG A 102 5.70 9.31 10.43
CA ARG A 102 4.95 10.46 10.96
C ARG A 102 5.83 11.71 10.90
N GLY A 103 5.39 12.78 11.55
CA GLY A 103 6.12 14.04 11.58
C GLY A 103 6.06 14.72 10.22
N TYR A 104 7.06 15.54 9.92
CA TYR A 104 7.12 16.31 8.69
C TYR A 104 7.02 15.42 7.43
N ALA A 105 7.82 14.36 7.34
CA ALA A 105 7.85 13.50 6.15
C ALA A 105 6.54 12.73 5.94
N GLY A 106 5.87 12.32 7.03
CA GLY A 106 4.57 11.66 6.92
C GLY A 106 3.43 12.61 6.53
N ASP A 107 3.53 13.89 6.88
CA ASP A 107 2.51 14.90 6.56
C ASP A 107 2.74 15.54 5.18
N MET A 108 3.99 15.71 4.78
CA MET A 108 4.38 16.42 3.55
C MET A 108 4.76 15.48 2.40
N ASP A 109 4.85 14.18 2.65
CA ASP A 109 5.41 13.17 1.74
C ASP A 109 6.81 13.51 1.19
N ALA A 110 7.56 14.32 1.93
CA ALA A 110 8.89 14.80 1.53
C ALA A 110 9.72 15.16 2.77
N LEU A 111 11.05 15.10 2.64
CA LEU A 111 11.94 15.68 3.65
C LEU A 111 11.81 17.21 3.70
N PRO A 112 12.03 17.84 4.87
CA PRO A 112 11.94 19.29 4.98
C PRO A 112 12.93 19.99 4.06
N LYS A 113 12.48 21.07 3.41
CA LYS A 113 13.37 21.99 2.69
C LYS A 113 14.35 22.61 3.68
N LEU A 114 15.61 22.75 3.26
CA LEU A 114 16.62 23.43 4.07
C LEU A 114 16.76 24.84 3.55
N TYR A 115 16.43 25.83 4.37
CA TYR A 115 16.55 27.23 3.98
C TYR A 115 17.92 27.74 4.41
N ARG A 116 18.50 28.63 3.60
CA ARG A 116 19.70 29.36 4.00
C ARG A 116 19.37 30.33 5.14
N PHE A 117 20.16 30.29 6.20
CA PHE A 117 20.09 31.26 7.30
C PHE A 117 21.35 32.09 7.36
N ASN A 118 21.18 33.40 7.47
CA ASN A 118 22.25 34.36 7.69
C ASN A 118 22.09 34.99 9.08
N TRP A 119 23.21 35.29 9.72
CA TRP A 119 23.19 35.94 11.03
C TRP A 119 22.78 37.41 10.89
N ASP A 120 21.71 37.83 11.57
CA ASP A 120 21.27 39.22 11.64
C ASP A 120 21.79 39.86 12.92
N GLU A 121 22.85 40.65 12.78
CA GLU A 121 23.46 41.38 13.90
C GLU A 121 22.52 42.38 14.56
N ALA A 122 21.62 43.01 13.80
CA ALA A 122 20.73 44.03 14.32
C ALA A 122 19.68 43.44 15.27
N ASN A 123 19.20 42.23 14.97
CA ASN A 123 18.20 41.53 15.78
C ASN A 123 18.78 40.45 16.69
N ASN A 124 20.09 40.22 16.63
CA ASN A 124 20.80 39.18 17.40
C ASN A 124 20.15 37.80 17.25
N ARG A 125 19.77 37.46 16.01
CA ARG A 125 19.16 36.18 15.66
C ARG A 125 19.53 35.76 14.25
N TRP A 126 19.43 34.47 13.96
CA TRP A 126 19.50 34.00 12.58
C TRP A 126 18.18 34.28 11.86
N ASN A 127 18.28 34.75 10.62
CA ASN A 127 17.14 34.95 9.73
C ASN A 127 17.30 34.08 8.48
N SER A 128 16.22 33.44 8.08
CA SER A 128 16.18 32.72 6.82
C SER A 128 16.05 33.66 5.63
N VAL A 129 16.66 33.26 4.52
CA VAL A 129 16.33 33.74 3.18
C VAL A 129 15.52 32.67 2.44
N ALA A 130 14.85 33.04 1.35
CA ALA A 130 13.93 32.16 0.61
C ALA A 130 14.64 31.07 -0.22
N ASP A 131 15.97 30.99 -0.17
CA ASP A 131 16.75 30.06 -0.99
C ASP A 131 16.84 28.69 -0.29
N GLU A 132 16.37 27.64 -0.97
CA GLU A 132 16.65 26.24 -0.56
C GLU A 132 18.11 25.90 -0.85
N VAL A 133 18.76 25.24 0.11
CA VAL A 133 20.15 24.79 0.03
C VAL A 133 20.23 23.28 0.24
N TYR A 134 21.18 22.62 -0.41
CA TYR A 134 21.38 21.17 -0.25
C TYR A 134 22.64 20.85 0.60
N ASN A 135 23.68 21.68 0.50
CA ASN A 135 25.02 21.38 1.02
C ASN A 135 25.27 21.83 2.47
N GLY A 136 24.22 22.16 3.22
CA GLY A 136 24.24 22.44 4.66
C GLY A 136 24.94 23.70 5.15
N GLY A 137 25.67 24.41 4.30
CA GLY A 137 26.20 25.72 4.60
C GLY A 137 27.45 26.05 3.80
N ASP A 138 27.88 27.30 3.90
CA ASP A 138 29.21 27.73 3.52
C ASP A 138 29.81 28.49 4.70
N VAL A 139 30.58 27.77 5.50
CA VAL A 139 31.23 28.33 6.69
C VAL A 139 32.68 28.70 6.38
N GLU A 140 33.30 28.03 5.41
CA GLU A 140 34.73 28.15 5.12
C GLU A 140 35.04 29.14 4.00
N THR A 141 34.24 29.22 2.94
CA THR A 141 34.59 30.01 1.75
C THR A 141 34.18 31.48 1.88
N ASP A 142 33.14 31.76 2.67
CA ASP A 142 32.73 33.11 3.07
C ASP A 142 32.66 33.24 4.60
N PRO A 143 33.81 33.31 5.30
CA PRO A 143 33.84 33.46 6.75
C PRO A 143 33.28 34.82 7.22
N GLU A 144 33.09 35.79 6.31
CA GLU A 144 32.44 37.06 6.62
C GLU A 144 30.91 36.93 6.63
N HIS A 145 30.34 36.02 5.83
CA HIS A 145 28.89 35.78 5.76
C HIS A 145 28.54 34.28 5.82
N PRO A 146 28.93 33.58 6.91
CA PRO A 146 28.66 32.15 7.03
C PRO A 146 27.16 31.93 7.01
N TYR A 147 26.72 30.95 6.22
CA TYR A 147 25.34 30.53 6.21
C TYR A 147 25.20 29.05 6.56
N ILE A 148 24.05 28.70 7.11
CA ILE A 148 23.71 27.32 7.44
C ILE A 148 22.34 26.96 6.86
N GLY A 149 22.19 25.70 6.45
CA GLY A 149 20.91 25.12 6.03
C GLY A 149 20.10 24.67 7.25
N GLN A 150 18.83 25.09 7.34
CA GLN A 150 17.96 24.75 8.48
C GLN A 150 16.52 24.42 8.03
N PRO A 151 15.88 23.39 8.64
CA PRO A 151 14.55 22.94 8.24
C PRO A 151 13.44 23.73 8.96
N ARG A 152 13.17 24.97 8.54
CA ARG A 152 12.15 25.86 9.15
C ARG A 152 10.78 25.23 9.32
N GLY A 153 10.37 24.39 8.37
CA GLY A 153 9.09 23.68 8.39
C GLY A 153 8.90 22.76 9.62
N LEU A 154 9.95 22.53 10.42
CA LEU A 154 9.85 21.81 11.67
C LEU A 154 9.27 22.64 12.83
N TRP A 155 9.40 23.97 12.84
CA TRP A 155 8.94 24.81 13.97
C TRP A 155 8.13 26.04 13.57
N GLU A 156 8.11 26.43 12.29
CA GLU A 156 7.32 27.58 11.82
C GLU A 156 5.91 27.17 11.42
N LYS A 157 4.91 27.96 11.86
CA LYS A 157 3.50 27.70 11.55
C LYS A 157 3.08 28.03 10.12
N GLN A 158 3.76 29.00 9.54
CA GLN A 158 3.52 29.47 8.19
C GLN A 158 4.78 30.25 7.82
N PRO A 159 5.49 29.86 6.75
CA PRO A 159 6.70 30.55 6.37
C PRO A 159 6.33 31.97 5.91
N ALA A 160 7.18 32.95 6.25
CA ALA A 160 6.88 34.38 6.05
C ALA A 160 6.76 34.79 4.57
N ASP A 161 7.20 33.93 3.65
CA ASP A 161 7.13 34.06 2.19
C ASP A 161 5.76 33.68 1.61
N GLY A 162 4.83 33.19 2.44
CA GLY A 162 3.51 32.77 1.99
C GLY A 162 3.54 31.44 1.24
N GLU A 163 4.62 30.66 1.35
CA GLU A 163 4.64 29.29 0.87
C GLU A 163 3.56 28.49 1.61
N ASP A 164 2.57 28.01 0.86
CA ASP A 164 1.54 27.14 1.41
C ASP A 164 2.21 25.80 1.72
N LEU A 165 2.43 25.52 3.02
CA LEU A 165 2.87 24.21 3.48
C LEU A 165 1.79 23.13 3.23
N GLY A 166 0.69 23.48 2.57
CA GLY A 166 -0.36 22.58 2.15
C GLY A 166 -1.32 22.25 3.29
N VAL A 167 -2.49 21.77 2.91
CA VAL A 167 -3.55 21.34 3.84
C VAL A 167 -3.11 20.16 4.72
N LEU A 168 -2.03 19.47 4.34
CA LEU A 168 -1.55 18.26 4.99
C LEU A 168 -0.59 18.53 6.16
N TRP A 169 0.00 19.73 6.26
CA TRP A 169 0.94 20.05 7.34
C TRP A 169 0.23 20.15 8.70
N LYS A 170 0.69 19.35 9.69
CA LYS A 170 0.10 19.32 11.04
C LYS A 170 1.01 19.87 12.14
N GLY A 171 2.12 20.49 11.76
CA GLY A 171 3.10 21.03 12.69
C GLY A 171 2.60 22.21 13.54
N PRO A 172 3.50 22.89 14.27
CA PRO A 172 4.94 22.66 14.30
C PRO A 172 5.30 21.36 15.03
N TYR A 173 6.36 20.70 14.58
CA TYR A 173 6.84 19.42 15.13
C TYR A 173 7.89 19.62 16.24
N LEU A 174 8.55 20.77 16.26
CA LEU A 174 9.49 21.23 17.28
C LEU A 174 9.09 22.60 17.79
N ASP A 175 9.48 22.90 19.03
CA ASP A 175 9.40 24.26 19.56
C ASP A 175 10.37 25.18 18.82
N TYR A 176 10.02 26.47 18.74
CA TYR A 176 10.91 27.48 18.16
C TYR A 176 12.27 27.46 18.88
N PRO A 177 13.39 27.32 18.14
CA PRO A 177 14.72 27.25 18.74
C PRO A 177 15.11 28.59 19.37
N LYS A 178 15.21 28.58 20.71
CA LYS A 178 15.71 29.71 21.50
C LYS A 178 17.14 29.47 21.92
N ALA A 179 17.92 30.54 21.98
CA ALA A 179 19.28 30.49 22.52
C ALA A 179 19.27 29.93 23.95
N VAL A 180 20.02 28.84 24.15
CA VAL A 180 20.14 28.19 25.47
C VAL A 180 20.99 29.02 26.43
N PHE A 181 21.93 29.80 25.89
CA PHE A 181 22.83 30.64 26.64
C PHE A 181 22.54 32.11 26.38
N ASP A 182 22.56 32.91 27.44
CA ASP A 182 22.39 34.36 27.38
C ASP A 182 23.49 34.96 26.48
N ASN A 183 23.09 35.72 25.45
CA ASN A 183 23.91 36.24 24.36
C ASN A 183 25.02 37.23 24.79
N ARG A 184 25.35 37.30 26.07
CA ARG A 184 26.48 38.07 26.63
C ARG A 184 27.86 37.46 26.29
N TYR A 185 27.92 36.56 25.31
CA TYR A 185 29.19 36.07 24.78
C TYR A 185 29.94 37.21 24.09
N ARG A 186 31.26 37.19 24.29
CA ARG A 186 32.18 38.29 23.98
C ARG A 186 32.15 38.60 22.48
N GLU A 187 32.27 39.88 22.13
CA GLU A 187 32.66 40.29 20.78
C GLU A 187 33.85 39.44 20.29
N GLY A 188 33.75 38.87 19.09
CA GLY A 188 34.81 38.08 18.46
C GLY A 188 34.62 36.56 18.40
N PHE A 189 33.53 36.00 18.92
CA PHE A 189 33.18 34.58 18.66
C PHE A 189 32.47 34.42 17.31
N SER A 190 32.71 33.27 16.65
CA SER A 190 32.03 32.89 15.40
C SER A 190 30.50 32.93 15.57
N PRO A 191 29.74 33.39 14.54
CA PRO A 191 28.28 33.38 14.55
C PRO A 191 27.64 32.02 14.90
N LEU A 192 28.35 30.92 14.67
CA LEU A 192 27.88 29.56 14.98
C LEU A 192 27.57 29.30 16.45
N TRP A 193 28.11 30.11 17.36
CA TRP A 193 27.82 30.06 18.80
C TRP A 193 26.52 30.75 19.19
N LYS A 194 25.91 31.47 18.24
CA LYS A 194 24.64 32.14 18.42
C LYS A 194 23.56 31.23 17.87
N THR A 195 22.56 30.90 18.67
CA THR A 195 21.60 29.82 18.35
C THR A 195 20.15 30.29 18.33
N GLU A 196 19.91 31.59 18.52
CA GLU A 196 18.56 32.15 18.41
C GLU A 196 18.05 32.00 16.96
N GLY A 197 16.97 31.23 16.80
CA GLY A 197 16.33 30.98 15.50
C GLY A 197 16.85 29.76 14.73
N VAL A 198 17.80 28.99 15.27
CA VAL A 198 18.33 27.77 14.60
C VAL A 198 18.47 26.61 15.58
N LEU A 199 18.28 25.38 15.10
CA LEU A 199 18.43 24.21 15.96
C LEU A 199 19.88 24.10 16.44
N SER A 200 20.04 23.76 17.72
CA SER A 200 21.37 23.71 18.35
C SER A 200 21.62 22.40 19.07
N ASP A 201 22.88 22.00 19.14
CA ASP A 201 23.34 20.89 19.95
C ASP A 201 23.39 21.23 21.45
N ALA A 202 23.93 20.33 22.27
CA ALA A 202 24.10 20.56 23.70
C ALA A 202 25.31 21.44 24.04
N TRP A 203 26.26 21.64 23.14
CA TRP A 203 27.39 22.56 23.30
C TRP A 203 27.02 24.02 23.05
N GLY A 204 25.80 24.26 22.54
CA GLY A 204 25.32 25.60 22.23
C GLY A 204 25.73 26.07 20.84
N ARG A 205 26.02 25.14 19.94
CA ARG A 205 26.36 25.42 18.54
C ARG A 205 25.20 25.03 17.63
N ALA A 206 25.07 25.72 16.51
CA ALA A 206 24.08 25.36 15.51
C ALA A 206 24.33 23.94 14.96
N LEU A 207 23.26 23.19 14.72
CA LEU A 207 23.31 21.93 13.97
C LEU A 207 23.44 22.23 12.47
N PHE A 208 24.10 21.36 11.73
CA PHE A 208 24.18 21.43 10.27
C PHE A 208 23.27 20.38 9.65
N PHE A 209 22.56 20.75 8.58
CA PHE A 209 21.68 19.85 7.85
C PHE A 209 22.16 19.71 6.42
N VAL A 210 22.43 18.50 5.95
CA VAL A 210 22.90 18.26 4.58
C VAL A 210 21.96 17.28 3.89
N LYS A 211 21.48 17.61 2.69
CA LYS A 211 20.74 16.69 1.82
C LYS A 211 21.71 16.10 0.81
N GLU A 212 21.79 14.77 0.77
CA GLU A 212 22.63 14.04 -0.18
C GLU A 212 21.76 13.16 -1.07
N GLN A 213 21.98 13.15 -2.38
CA GLN A 213 21.19 12.39 -3.33
C GLN A 213 22.03 11.23 -3.91
N ASP A 214 21.55 9.99 -3.77
CA ASP A 214 22.23 8.79 -4.29
C ASP A 214 22.22 8.79 -5.83
N ASN A 215 21.05 9.07 -6.42
CA ASN A 215 20.82 9.08 -7.86
C ASN A 215 20.33 10.46 -8.31
N ALA A 216 21.09 11.15 -9.17
CA ALA A 216 20.69 12.46 -9.66
C ALA A 216 19.30 12.42 -10.31
N GLY A 217 18.44 13.32 -9.86
CA GLY A 217 17.08 13.45 -10.37
C GLY A 217 16.06 12.50 -9.73
N ASP A 218 16.48 11.55 -8.88
CA ASP A 218 15.56 10.75 -8.08
C ASP A 218 15.33 11.41 -6.70
N PRO A 219 14.23 12.16 -6.49
CA PRO A 219 13.93 12.82 -5.21
C PRO A 219 13.77 11.81 -4.06
N ASN A 220 13.63 10.54 -4.39
CA ASN A 220 13.37 9.46 -3.45
C ASN A 220 14.64 8.78 -2.93
N SER A 221 15.80 9.22 -3.42
CA SER A 221 17.12 8.75 -3.02
C SER A 221 17.85 9.71 -2.07
N ILE A 222 17.10 10.65 -1.46
CA ILE A 222 17.68 11.69 -0.60
C ILE A 222 17.92 11.18 0.82
N TYR A 223 19.17 11.25 1.26
CA TYR A 223 19.59 11.16 2.64
C TYR A 223 19.58 12.55 3.27
N LEU A 224 19.16 12.63 4.54
CA LEU A 224 19.30 13.84 5.35
C LEU A 224 20.27 13.57 6.51
N LEU A 225 21.39 14.28 6.51
CA LEU A 225 22.35 14.27 7.60
C LEU A 225 22.07 15.45 8.53
N VAL A 226 22.09 15.18 9.84
CA VAL A 226 22.04 16.19 10.91
C VAL A 226 23.30 16.07 11.74
N ILE A 227 24.15 17.08 11.68
CA ILE A 227 25.52 17.04 12.18
C ILE A 227 25.68 18.04 13.32
N SER A 228 26.23 17.57 14.44
CA SER A 228 26.81 18.42 15.49
C SER A 228 28.32 18.38 15.37
N ALA A 229 28.95 19.55 15.40
CA ALA A 229 30.40 19.77 15.30
C ALA A 229 31.19 19.33 16.56
N GLY A 230 30.62 18.42 17.36
CA GLY A 230 31.30 17.82 18.50
C GLY A 230 31.79 18.81 19.57
N PRO A 231 32.70 18.36 20.45
CA PRO A 231 33.46 19.20 21.38
C PRO A 231 34.35 20.27 20.73
N ASP A 232 35.06 19.97 19.65
CA ASP A 232 36.06 20.89 19.07
C ASP A 232 35.40 22.06 18.31
N GLY A 233 34.19 21.86 17.78
CA GLY A 233 33.41 22.86 17.07
C GLY A 233 33.81 23.04 15.63
N MET A 234 34.62 22.11 15.11
CA MET A 234 35.06 22.07 13.74
C MET A 234 34.14 21.14 12.97
N VAL A 235 33.87 21.48 11.72
CA VAL A 235 33.15 20.62 10.80
C VAL A 235 33.57 20.99 9.40
N LYS A 236 33.93 19.97 8.62
CA LYS A 236 34.20 20.11 7.20
C LYS A 236 32.99 19.58 6.43
N LEU A 237 32.21 20.51 5.88
CA LEU A 237 31.03 20.21 5.08
C LEU A 237 31.42 19.97 3.60
N PRO A 238 30.58 19.28 2.82
CA PRO A 238 30.76 19.19 1.38
C PRO A 238 30.81 20.57 0.72
N ASP A 239 31.64 20.71 -0.32
CA ASP A 239 31.78 21.97 -1.06
C ASP A 239 30.41 22.40 -1.64
N PRO A 240 29.90 23.59 -1.29
CA PRO A 240 28.59 24.06 -1.76
C PRO A 240 28.53 24.23 -3.28
N SER A 241 29.66 24.41 -3.95
CA SER A 241 29.77 24.55 -5.41
C SER A 241 29.75 23.23 -6.16
N SER A 242 29.90 22.10 -5.46
CA SER A 242 29.69 20.78 -6.06
C SER A 242 28.21 20.63 -6.40
N PRO A 243 27.84 20.39 -7.68
CA PRO A 243 26.46 20.18 -8.04
C PRO A 243 25.90 18.98 -7.26
N PRO A 244 24.58 18.93 -6.99
CA PRO A 244 23.90 17.73 -6.54
C PRO A 244 23.93 16.69 -7.67
N GLY A 245 25.10 16.11 -7.93
CA GLY A 245 25.28 14.98 -8.81
C GLY A 245 24.89 13.69 -8.09
N PRO A 246 24.71 12.58 -8.83
CA PRO A 246 24.52 11.27 -8.22
C PRO A 246 25.78 10.98 -7.41
N LEU A 247 25.67 10.99 -6.08
CA LEU A 247 26.75 10.58 -5.22
C LEU A 247 26.60 9.08 -5.06
N ASP A 248 27.24 8.32 -5.95
CA ASP A 248 27.33 6.88 -5.80
C ASP A 248 28.10 6.57 -4.50
N ARG A 249 27.36 6.36 -3.40
CA ARG A 249 27.92 5.98 -2.10
C ARG A 249 28.68 4.65 -2.16
N THR A 250 28.45 3.83 -3.20
CA THR A 250 29.16 2.57 -3.41
C THR A 250 30.51 2.76 -4.11
N ALA A 251 30.64 3.77 -4.98
CA ALA A 251 31.88 4.06 -5.71
C ALA A 251 32.80 5.07 -5.02
N ALA A 252 32.25 6.03 -4.27
CA ALA A 252 33.01 7.05 -3.57
C ALA A 252 32.29 7.54 -2.29
N PRO A 253 32.42 6.85 -1.14
CA PRO A 253 31.88 7.33 0.13
C PRO A 253 32.50 8.67 0.62
N SER A 254 33.42 9.27 -0.15
CA SER A 254 34.23 10.45 0.19
C SER A 254 33.81 11.76 -0.49
N SER A 255 32.75 11.78 -1.30
CA SER A 255 32.23 13.03 -1.93
C SER A 255 31.09 13.67 -1.13
N CYS A 256 30.48 12.90 -0.22
CA CYS A 256 29.60 13.34 0.86
C CYS A 256 30.39 13.66 2.14
N TYR A 257 29.74 14.13 3.20
CA TYR A 257 30.37 14.41 4.50
C TYR A 257 31.34 13.28 4.92
N ASP A 258 32.66 13.58 4.95
CA ASP A 258 33.68 12.56 5.26
C ASP A 258 33.97 12.52 6.76
N LYS A 259 33.47 11.48 7.43
CA LYS A 259 33.70 11.23 8.85
C LYS A 259 35.16 10.98 9.22
N ASN A 260 36.05 10.74 8.25
CA ASN A 260 37.46 10.46 8.49
C ASN A 260 38.35 11.71 8.42
N GLU A 261 37.82 12.82 7.89
CA GLU A 261 38.48 14.12 7.93
C GLU A 261 38.78 14.51 9.38
N ILE A 262 39.92 15.17 9.60
CA ILE A 262 40.41 15.42 10.96
C ILE A 262 39.45 16.31 11.76
N GLU A 263 38.78 17.25 11.08
CA GLU A 263 37.76 18.16 11.61
C GLU A 263 36.41 17.48 11.88
N ASN A 264 36.24 16.22 11.45
CA ASN A 264 34.97 15.50 11.55
C ASN A 264 35.01 14.31 12.52
N GLN A 265 36.15 14.06 13.18
CA GLN A 265 36.37 12.85 13.98
C GLN A 265 35.55 12.80 15.28
N ASP A 266 35.21 13.95 15.86
CA ASP A 266 34.43 14.05 17.10
C ASP A 266 32.97 14.45 16.87
N ASN A 267 32.59 14.66 15.61
CA ASN A 267 31.23 15.01 15.23
C ASN A 267 30.22 13.91 15.55
N ILE A 268 29.02 14.34 15.91
CA ILE A 268 27.89 13.44 16.13
C ILE A 268 26.94 13.62 14.95
N VAL A 269 26.82 12.57 14.15
CA VAL A 269 25.98 12.56 12.95
C VAL A 269 24.77 11.68 13.18
N LEU A 270 23.60 12.23 12.89
CA LEU A 270 22.37 11.48 12.67
C LEU A 270 22.11 11.42 11.17
N GLU A 271 21.84 10.23 10.68
CA GLU A 271 21.46 9.98 9.30
C GLU A 271 19.99 9.55 9.23
N ILE A 272 19.24 10.15 8.32
CA ILE A 272 17.89 9.72 7.95
C ILE A 272 17.97 9.25 6.50
N ALA A 273 17.99 7.93 6.33
CA ALA A 273 18.14 7.31 5.02
C ALA A 273 16.80 7.21 4.27
N PRO A 274 16.82 7.11 2.92
CA PRO A 274 15.63 6.94 2.10
C PRO A 274 14.72 5.81 2.54
N ASP A 275 15.26 4.70 3.03
CA ASP A 275 14.46 3.58 3.51
C ASP A 275 13.68 3.89 4.79
N GLU A 276 14.08 4.90 5.57
CA GLU A 276 13.33 5.29 6.75
C GLU A 276 12.08 6.11 6.42
N TRP A 277 12.21 7.09 5.52
CA TRP A 277 11.14 8.03 5.23
C TRP A 277 10.42 7.73 3.92
N TYR A 278 11.13 7.22 2.92
CA TYR A 278 10.62 6.92 1.59
C TYR A 278 10.31 5.43 1.39
N LYS A 279 11.27 4.51 1.53
CA LYS A 279 11.07 3.08 1.15
C LYS A 279 10.45 2.21 2.25
N SER A 280 10.27 2.72 3.47
CA SER A 280 9.87 1.88 4.63
C SER A 280 8.60 1.07 4.39
N ASN A 281 7.66 1.59 3.59
CA ASN A 281 6.42 0.92 3.26
C ASN A 281 6.28 0.56 1.78
N LEU A 282 7.23 0.95 0.93
CA LEU A 282 7.15 0.81 -0.53
C LEU A 282 6.99 -0.66 -0.93
N ASP A 283 7.84 -1.55 -0.44
CA ASP A 283 7.77 -2.98 -0.78
C ASP A 283 6.48 -3.63 -0.27
N ALA A 284 6.03 -3.24 0.92
CA ALA A 284 4.83 -3.78 1.53
C ALA A 284 3.56 -3.29 0.84
N GLN A 285 3.48 -2.01 0.49
CA GLN A 285 2.38 -1.42 -0.27
C GLN A 285 2.36 -1.98 -1.68
N ASN A 286 3.50 -2.07 -2.36
CA ASN A 286 3.59 -2.71 -3.68
C ASN A 286 3.13 -4.17 -3.63
N LYS A 287 3.50 -4.91 -2.59
CA LYS A 287 3.00 -6.29 -2.39
C LYS A 287 1.49 -6.31 -2.16
N GLN A 288 0.96 -5.48 -1.27
CA GLN A 288 -0.47 -5.40 -0.97
C GLN A 288 -1.29 -4.97 -2.21
N THR A 289 -0.78 -4.02 -2.99
CA THR A 289 -1.36 -3.60 -4.27
C THR A 289 -1.42 -4.79 -5.23
N ARG A 290 -0.33 -5.55 -5.43
CA ARG A 290 -0.35 -6.76 -6.26
C ARG A 290 -1.40 -7.77 -5.77
N GLU A 291 -1.52 -7.97 -4.46
CA GLU A 291 -2.56 -8.83 -3.88
C GLU A 291 -3.98 -8.32 -4.15
N ILE A 292 -4.20 -7.00 -4.13
CA ILE A 292 -5.49 -6.37 -4.50
C ILE A 292 -5.78 -6.58 -5.99
N LEU A 293 -4.81 -6.30 -6.86
CA LEU A 293 -4.95 -6.49 -8.31
C LEU A 293 -5.23 -7.96 -8.67
N GLU A 294 -4.58 -8.90 -7.99
CA GLU A 294 -4.85 -10.33 -8.17
C GLU A 294 -6.24 -10.76 -7.65
N LYS A 295 -6.75 -10.13 -6.58
CA LYS A 295 -8.15 -10.34 -6.14
C LYS A 295 -9.14 -9.83 -7.16
N ILE A 296 -8.90 -8.65 -7.73
CA ILE A 296 -9.73 -8.08 -8.80
C ILE A 296 -9.71 -8.99 -10.03
N ARG A 297 -8.51 -9.43 -10.44
CA ARG A 297 -8.33 -10.41 -11.52
C ARG A 297 -9.12 -11.70 -11.23
N THR A 298 -9.00 -12.24 -10.03
CA THR A 298 -9.73 -13.45 -9.60
C THR A 298 -11.25 -13.23 -9.62
N ALA A 299 -11.74 -12.06 -9.22
CA ALA A 299 -13.16 -11.71 -9.30
C ALA A 299 -13.67 -11.63 -10.75
N LEU A 300 -12.82 -11.21 -11.69
CA LEU A 300 -13.16 -11.10 -13.11
C LEU A 300 -13.17 -12.46 -13.83
N ILE A 301 -12.09 -13.25 -13.71
CA ILE A 301 -11.88 -14.47 -14.51
C ILE A 301 -11.79 -15.77 -13.69
N GLY A 302 -11.96 -15.71 -12.38
CA GLY A 302 -11.78 -16.82 -11.45
C GLY A 302 -10.33 -17.03 -11.02
N PRO A 303 -10.08 -17.97 -10.08
CA PRO A 303 -8.73 -18.24 -9.56
C PRO A 303 -7.75 -18.62 -10.67
N PRO A 304 -6.49 -18.15 -10.62
CA PRO A 304 -5.49 -18.45 -11.65
C PRO A 304 -5.13 -19.95 -11.72
N ASP A 305 -5.36 -20.68 -10.64
CA ASP A 305 -5.14 -22.12 -10.49
C ASP A 305 -6.41 -22.97 -10.70
N ALA A 306 -7.50 -22.37 -11.18
CA ALA A 306 -8.72 -23.10 -11.51
C ALA A 306 -8.52 -23.89 -12.81
N PHE A 307 -8.08 -25.14 -12.67
CA PHE A 307 -7.96 -26.10 -13.76
C PHE A 307 -8.87 -27.30 -13.53
N ASP A 308 -9.44 -27.84 -14.60
CA ASP A 308 -10.16 -29.12 -14.52
C ASP A 308 -9.19 -30.32 -14.49
N PRO A 309 -9.68 -31.57 -14.28
CA PRO A 309 -8.83 -32.75 -14.22
C PRO A 309 -7.99 -33.03 -15.48
N SER A 310 -8.28 -32.37 -16.59
CA SER A 310 -7.52 -32.46 -17.83
C SER A 310 -6.47 -31.35 -17.96
N GLY A 311 -6.26 -30.55 -16.91
CA GLY A 311 -5.31 -29.44 -16.88
C GLY A 311 -5.79 -28.21 -17.65
N ARG A 312 -7.10 -28.05 -17.87
CA ARG A 312 -7.67 -26.99 -18.71
C ARG A 312 -8.19 -25.85 -17.83
N ARG A 313 -7.87 -24.61 -18.20
CA ARG A 313 -8.26 -23.42 -17.43
C ARG A 313 -9.78 -23.26 -17.43
N ILE A 314 -10.36 -23.22 -16.24
CA ILE A 314 -11.76 -22.90 -15.99
C ILE A 314 -11.86 -21.39 -15.80
N VAL A 315 -12.62 -20.72 -16.67
CA VAL A 315 -12.93 -19.30 -16.48
C VAL A 315 -14.14 -19.20 -15.56
N GLY A 316 -13.93 -18.60 -14.39
CA GLY A 316 -14.96 -18.30 -13.41
C GLY A 316 -15.16 -16.80 -13.26
N GLY A 317 -15.58 -16.39 -12.07
CA GLY A 317 -15.80 -14.99 -11.75
C GLY A 317 -16.91 -14.36 -12.58
N TYR A 318 -16.86 -13.03 -12.70
CA TYR A 318 -17.83 -12.25 -13.46
C TYR A 318 -17.92 -12.70 -14.93
N ILE A 319 -16.78 -12.85 -15.61
CA ILE A 319 -16.75 -13.21 -17.03
C ILE A 319 -17.26 -14.64 -17.25
N GLY A 320 -16.94 -15.56 -16.35
CA GLY A 320 -17.42 -16.93 -16.43
C GLY A 320 -18.95 -17.04 -16.34
N ASP A 321 -19.58 -16.20 -15.53
CA ASP A 321 -21.03 -16.21 -15.29
C ASP A 321 -21.80 -15.32 -16.27
N MET A 322 -21.27 -14.14 -16.61
CA MET A 322 -21.93 -13.17 -17.49
C MET A 322 -21.60 -13.39 -18.97
N GLY A 323 -20.47 -14.04 -19.27
CA GLY A 323 -20.01 -14.27 -20.63
C GLY A 323 -19.60 -12.99 -21.36
N GLN A 324 -19.26 -11.91 -20.65
CA GLN A 324 -18.82 -10.64 -21.21
C GLN A 324 -18.01 -9.85 -20.17
N TRP A 325 -17.31 -8.81 -20.62
CA TRP A 325 -16.68 -7.84 -19.73
C TRP A 325 -17.71 -7.11 -18.87
N PRO A 326 -17.36 -6.67 -17.64
CA PRO A 326 -18.20 -5.73 -16.92
C PRO A 326 -18.20 -4.37 -17.62
N ALA A 327 -19.33 -3.68 -17.59
CA ALA A 327 -19.34 -2.26 -17.95
C ALA A 327 -18.46 -1.48 -16.98
N LEU A 328 -17.72 -0.50 -17.52
CA LEU A 328 -17.04 0.50 -16.72
C LEU A 328 -18.01 1.64 -16.44
N TRP A 329 -17.99 2.13 -15.21
CA TRP A 329 -18.85 3.20 -14.74
C TRP A 329 -18.01 4.41 -14.37
N GLU A 330 -18.52 5.60 -14.66
CA GLU A 330 -17.94 6.88 -14.25
C GLU A 330 -18.91 7.62 -13.34
N TRP A 331 -18.37 8.40 -12.41
CA TRP A 331 -19.19 9.24 -11.54
C TRP A 331 -19.57 10.52 -12.27
N ASN A 332 -20.86 10.71 -12.51
CA ASN A 332 -21.38 11.97 -13.04
C ASN A 332 -21.64 12.93 -11.87
N ALA A 333 -20.71 13.87 -11.67
CA ALA A 333 -20.79 14.87 -10.61
C ALA A 333 -22.02 15.78 -10.72
N SER A 334 -22.55 16.01 -11.93
CA SER A 334 -23.72 16.88 -12.14
C SER A 334 -25.00 16.27 -11.57
N ASP A 335 -25.16 14.97 -11.77
CA ASP A 335 -26.34 14.22 -11.37
C ASP A 335 -26.15 13.48 -10.04
N SER A 336 -24.92 13.50 -9.50
CA SER A 336 -24.53 12.76 -8.29
C SER A 336 -24.92 11.29 -8.38
N GLU A 337 -24.69 10.70 -9.55
CA GLU A 337 -24.98 9.31 -9.84
C GLU A 337 -23.87 8.67 -10.66
N TRP A 338 -23.79 7.35 -10.58
CA TRP A 338 -22.92 6.56 -11.43
C TRP A 338 -23.61 6.30 -12.76
N ALA A 339 -22.93 6.61 -13.85
CA ALA A 339 -23.35 6.29 -15.21
C ALA A 339 -22.38 5.29 -15.84
N ILE A 340 -22.83 4.54 -16.85
CA ILE A 340 -21.91 3.73 -17.67
C ILE A 340 -21.01 4.71 -18.43
N SER A 341 -19.71 4.49 -18.34
CA SER A 341 -18.71 5.29 -19.04
C SER A 341 -18.91 5.16 -20.54
N SER A 342 -18.89 6.31 -21.22
CA SER A 342 -18.90 6.37 -22.68
C SER A 342 -17.52 6.13 -23.31
N GLY A 343 -16.47 6.13 -22.49
CA GLY A 343 -15.09 5.89 -22.90
C GLY A 343 -14.57 4.53 -22.46
N ASP A 344 -13.26 4.37 -22.59
CA ASP A 344 -12.58 3.10 -22.37
C ASP A 344 -12.11 2.93 -20.92
N GLU A 345 -12.38 3.93 -20.08
CA GLU A 345 -11.96 4.00 -18.68
C GLU A 345 -13.15 4.07 -17.71
N GLY A 346 -12.97 3.55 -16.48
CA GLY A 346 -13.94 3.70 -15.40
C GLY A 346 -13.81 2.63 -14.31
N GLN A 347 -14.88 2.37 -13.57
CA GLN A 347 -14.92 1.40 -12.46
C GLN A 347 -15.88 0.24 -12.77
N PRO A 348 -15.47 -1.04 -12.60
CA PRO A 348 -16.32 -2.20 -12.89
C PRO A 348 -17.29 -2.49 -11.74
N ARG A 349 -18.25 -1.60 -11.47
CA ARG A 349 -19.14 -1.68 -10.30
C ARG A 349 -19.90 -2.99 -10.18
N SER A 350 -20.21 -3.65 -11.29
CA SER A 350 -20.85 -4.96 -11.35
C SER A 350 -20.11 -6.06 -10.57
N LEU A 351 -18.85 -5.82 -10.18
CA LEU A 351 -18.11 -6.70 -9.29
C LEU A 351 -18.60 -6.67 -7.83
N TRP A 352 -19.24 -5.59 -7.36
CA TRP A 352 -19.64 -5.43 -5.95
C TRP A 352 -21.06 -4.92 -5.70
N ILE A 353 -21.82 -4.60 -6.73
CA ILE A 353 -23.26 -4.33 -6.60
C ILE A 353 -24.06 -5.65 -6.54
N SER A 354 -25.23 -5.60 -5.91
CA SER A 354 -26.10 -6.76 -5.66
C SER A 354 -27.00 -7.13 -6.84
N GLU A 355 -26.83 -6.48 -8.00
CA GLU A 355 -27.55 -6.79 -9.22
C GLU A 355 -26.54 -6.74 -10.37
N PRO A 356 -26.67 -7.57 -11.42
CA PRO A 356 -25.72 -7.62 -12.54
C PRO A 356 -25.62 -6.31 -13.36
N GLY A 357 -26.36 -5.27 -13.00
CA GLY A 357 -26.48 -4.01 -13.72
C GLY A 357 -27.60 -4.08 -14.77
N PRO A 358 -27.54 -3.28 -15.84
CA PRO A 358 -28.55 -3.29 -16.89
C PRO A 358 -28.47 -4.51 -17.82
N PHE A 359 -27.52 -5.41 -17.60
CA PHE A 359 -27.36 -6.62 -18.39
C PHE A 359 -28.29 -7.71 -17.88
N ASP A 360 -28.80 -8.51 -18.82
CA ASP A 360 -29.41 -9.80 -18.51
C ASP A 360 -28.45 -10.57 -17.57
N PRO A 361 -28.91 -11.22 -16.48
CA PRO A 361 -28.09 -12.00 -15.52
C PRO A 361 -27.18 -13.10 -16.11
N GLY A 362 -27.03 -13.13 -17.43
CA GLY A 362 -26.12 -13.97 -18.17
C GLY A 362 -26.49 -15.43 -18.01
N PHE A 363 -25.48 -16.25 -17.76
CA PHE A 363 -25.65 -17.70 -17.59
C PHE A 363 -25.85 -18.11 -16.12
N GLY A 364 -26.25 -17.15 -15.29
CA GLY A 364 -26.52 -17.34 -13.87
C GLY A 364 -25.52 -16.59 -13.01
N TRP A 365 -25.62 -15.26 -13.00
CA TRP A 365 -24.91 -14.35 -12.10
C TRP A 365 -24.88 -14.90 -10.66
N ARG A 366 -23.66 -15.02 -10.12
CA ARG A 366 -23.42 -15.54 -8.76
C ARG A 366 -22.86 -14.47 -7.81
N GLY A 367 -22.64 -13.27 -8.33
CA GLY A 367 -22.02 -12.15 -7.62
C GLY A 367 -22.94 -11.50 -6.59
N PRO A 368 -22.46 -10.54 -5.78
CA PRO A 368 -21.23 -9.77 -5.94
C PRO A 368 -19.95 -10.61 -5.74
N TYR A 369 -18.93 -10.35 -6.57
CA TYR A 369 -17.63 -11.06 -6.57
C TYR A 369 -16.58 -10.39 -5.68
N MET A 370 -16.81 -9.13 -5.33
CA MET A 370 -15.99 -8.30 -4.46
C MET A 370 -16.86 -7.69 -3.37
N LEU A 371 -16.25 -7.36 -2.23
CA LEU A 371 -16.92 -6.55 -1.23
C LEU A 371 -17.09 -5.12 -1.77
N LYS A 372 -18.22 -4.51 -1.44
CA LYS A 372 -18.46 -3.10 -1.73
C LYS A 372 -17.31 -2.24 -1.18
N PRO A 373 -16.63 -1.43 -2.01
CA PRO A 373 -15.59 -0.53 -1.53
C PRO A 373 -16.18 0.49 -0.54
N TRP A 374 -15.32 1.03 0.31
CA TRP A 374 -15.72 2.09 1.23
C TRP A 374 -15.96 3.40 0.47
N GLY A 375 -16.64 4.35 1.10
CA GLY A 375 -16.99 5.63 0.48
C GLY A 375 -18.45 5.69 -0.01
N THR A 376 -18.80 6.83 -0.58
CA THR A 376 -20.12 7.10 -1.19
C THR A 376 -19.91 8.00 -2.41
N GLY A 377 -20.74 7.83 -3.43
CA GLY A 377 -20.66 8.64 -4.63
C GLY A 377 -19.34 8.41 -5.38
N GLU A 378 -18.61 9.48 -5.70
CA GLU A 378 -17.31 9.43 -6.42
C GLU A 378 -16.23 8.64 -5.68
N ASP A 379 -16.32 8.56 -4.35
CA ASP A 379 -15.35 7.84 -3.53
C ASP A 379 -15.60 6.32 -3.47
N GLU A 380 -16.74 5.83 -3.98
CA GLU A 380 -17.12 4.42 -3.97
C GLU A 380 -16.39 3.62 -5.07
N VAL A 381 -15.06 3.61 -5.01
CA VAL A 381 -14.15 3.04 -6.02
C VAL A 381 -13.21 2.01 -5.41
N LEU A 382 -12.73 1.08 -6.23
CA LEU A 382 -11.66 0.16 -5.80
C LEU A 382 -10.37 0.96 -5.64
N ARG A 383 -9.69 0.77 -4.50
CA ARG A 383 -8.45 1.47 -4.18
C ARG A 383 -7.32 0.49 -3.92
N ASP A 384 -6.11 0.90 -4.26
CA ASP A 384 -4.89 0.14 -4.02
C ASP A 384 -4.40 0.28 -2.56
N ALA A 385 -3.18 -0.17 -2.27
CA ALA A 385 -2.60 -0.04 -0.93
C ALA A 385 -2.10 1.37 -0.59
N TRP A 386 -2.06 2.27 -1.59
CA TRP A 386 -1.73 3.69 -1.46
C TRP A 386 -2.98 4.54 -1.16
N GLY A 387 -4.16 3.94 -1.31
CA GLY A 387 -5.44 4.61 -1.15
C GLY A 387 -5.90 5.30 -2.43
N GLU A 388 -5.18 5.13 -3.53
CA GLU A 388 -5.54 5.72 -4.82
C GLU A 388 -6.53 4.82 -5.57
N PRO A 389 -7.47 5.40 -6.34
CA PRO A 389 -8.36 4.63 -7.19
C PRO A 389 -7.56 3.79 -8.20
N VAL A 390 -7.91 2.51 -8.32
CA VAL A 390 -7.35 1.64 -9.35
C VAL A 390 -7.97 2.02 -10.70
N LYS A 391 -7.14 2.31 -11.70
CA LYS A 391 -7.56 2.60 -13.07
C LYS A 391 -7.89 1.31 -13.80
N PHE A 392 -9.00 1.30 -14.54
CA PHE A 392 -9.37 0.22 -15.45
C PHE A 392 -9.50 0.81 -16.84
N GLU A 393 -8.87 0.18 -17.82
CA GLU A 393 -8.82 0.67 -19.18
C GLU A 393 -8.98 -0.50 -20.16
N PHE A 394 -9.95 -0.39 -21.06
CA PHE A 394 -10.11 -1.33 -22.16
C PHE A 394 -9.26 -0.92 -23.36
N GLU A 395 -8.57 -1.89 -23.95
CA GLU A 395 -7.96 -1.75 -25.27
C GLU A 395 -8.82 -2.52 -26.28
N TYR A 396 -9.19 -1.86 -27.38
CA TYR A 396 -9.96 -2.44 -28.47
C TYR A 396 -9.04 -2.69 -29.67
N ASP A 397 -9.32 -3.74 -30.45
CA ASP A 397 -8.62 -3.94 -31.71
C ASP A 397 -9.20 -2.96 -32.74
N ASP A 398 -8.33 -2.19 -33.40
CA ASP A 398 -8.65 -1.05 -34.28
C ASP A 398 -9.40 -1.43 -35.59
N LEU A 399 -9.95 -2.64 -35.70
CA LEU A 399 -10.34 -3.26 -36.97
C LEU A 399 -11.71 -3.96 -36.94
N ASP A 400 -12.80 -3.22 -36.80
CA ASP A 400 -14.17 -3.57 -37.24
C ASP A 400 -15.22 -3.99 -36.18
N ASP A 401 -14.90 -4.17 -34.88
CA ASP A 401 -15.94 -4.41 -33.84
C ASP A 401 -15.63 -3.71 -32.50
N PRO A 402 -16.24 -2.53 -32.22
CA PRO A 402 -16.05 -1.80 -30.97
C PRO A 402 -16.63 -2.54 -29.74
N GLN A 403 -17.27 -3.70 -29.91
CA GLN A 403 -17.86 -4.46 -28.81
C GLN A 403 -16.91 -5.52 -28.22
N LEU A 404 -15.74 -5.75 -28.83
CA LEU A 404 -14.79 -6.77 -28.43
C LEU A 404 -13.48 -6.16 -27.94
N ALA A 405 -13.50 -5.60 -26.72
CA ALA A 405 -12.25 -5.22 -26.04
C ALA A 405 -11.31 -6.44 -25.94
N ILE A 406 -10.12 -6.31 -26.50
CA ILE A 406 -9.11 -7.37 -26.57
C ILE A 406 -8.29 -7.46 -25.29
N LYS A 407 -8.24 -6.39 -24.49
CA LYS A 407 -7.49 -6.35 -23.25
C LYS A 407 -8.17 -5.43 -22.24
N LEU A 408 -8.14 -5.84 -20.98
CA LEU A 408 -8.41 -4.98 -19.84
C LEU A 408 -7.12 -4.80 -19.05
N THR A 409 -6.62 -3.57 -18.98
CA THR A 409 -5.50 -3.19 -18.13
C THR A 409 -6.05 -2.66 -16.80
N ILE A 410 -5.47 -3.13 -15.71
CA ILE A 410 -5.80 -2.70 -14.35
C ILE A 410 -4.53 -2.12 -13.75
N THR A 411 -4.52 -0.80 -13.53
CA THR A 411 -3.34 -0.04 -13.14
C THR A 411 -3.52 0.59 -11.77
N SER A 412 -2.57 0.34 -10.89
CA SER A 412 -2.35 1.14 -9.68
C SER A 412 -1.31 2.20 -10.01
N SER A 413 -1.66 3.47 -9.79
CA SER A 413 -0.74 4.61 -9.94
C SER A 413 0.44 4.55 -8.98
N GLY A 414 0.40 3.67 -7.96
CA GLY A 414 1.49 3.58 -7.02
C GLY A 414 1.54 4.78 -6.10
N ARG A 415 2.74 5.23 -5.74
CA ARG A 415 2.95 6.31 -4.80
C ARG A 415 2.83 7.68 -5.45
N ASP A 416 3.30 7.83 -6.68
CA ASP A 416 3.28 9.15 -7.35
C ASP A 416 1.85 9.65 -7.62
N LYS A 417 0.86 8.75 -7.52
CA LYS A 417 -0.58 8.99 -7.71
C LYS A 417 -0.92 9.43 -9.12
N ASP A 418 -0.02 9.19 -10.07
CA ASP A 418 -0.18 9.54 -11.47
C ASP A 418 -0.08 8.28 -12.32
N PRO A 419 -1.22 7.75 -12.80
CA PRO A 419 -1.23 6.52 -13.60
C PRO A 419 -0.50 6.68 -14.95
N ASP A 420 -0.20 7.90 -15.39
CA ASP A 420 0.41 8.15 -16.70
C ASP A 420 1.96 8.23 -16.62
N THR A 421 2.53 8.35 -15.41
CA THR A 421 3.97 8.32 -15.18
C THR A 421 4.42 6.91 -14.79
N GLY A 422 4.87 6.11 -15.76
CA GLY A 422 5.23 4.69 -15.57
C GLY A 422 6.44 4.38 -14.66
N GLY A 423 6.82 5.26 -13.73
CA GLY A 423 7.96 5.07 -12.84
C GLY A 423 7.73 4.02 -11.74
N ASP A 424 6.55 3.97 -11.16
CA ASP A 424 6.20 3.05 -10.06
C ASP A 424 4.82 2.38 -10.20
N ASN A 425 4.16 2.55 -11.35
CA ASN A 425 2.92 1.86 -11.68
C ASN A 425 3.01 0.34 -11.49
N ILE A 426 1.93 -0.24 -10.96
CA ILE A 426 1.75 -1.69 -10.85
C ILE A 426 0.54 -2.08 -11.67
N GLU A 427 0.76 -2.96 -12.64
CA GLU A 427 -0.24 -3.32 -13.63
C GLU A 427 -0.53 -4.83 -13.63
N THR A 428 -1.77 -5.18 -13.96
CA THR A 428 -2.14 -6.53 -14.38
C THR A 428 -3.05 -6.46 -15.58
N GLU A 429 -2.89 -7.38 -16.53
CA GLU A 429 -3.62 -7.36 -17.79
C GLU A 429 -4.42 -8.65 -17.99
N ILE A 430 -5.67 -8.52 -18.43
CA ILE A 430 -6.51 -9.64 -18.82
C ILE A 430 -6.79 -9.52 -20.32
N THR A 431 -6.19 -10.41 -21.09
CA THR A 431 -6.37 -10.46 -22.54
C THR A 431 -7.54 -11.36 -22.93
N SER A 432 -8.18 -11.06 -24.06
CA SER A 432 -9.30 -11.81 -24.64
C SER A 432 -9.02 -13.29 -24.74
N ASN A 433 -7.85 -13.70 -25.23
CA ASN A 433 -7.44 -15.11 -25.34
C ASN A 433 -7.45 -15.91 -24.01
N GLN A 434 -7.52 -15.25 -22.86
CA GLN A 434 -7.62 -15.92 -21.56
C GLN A 434 -9.03 -16.45 -21.28
N TRP A 435 -10.04 -15.93 -22.00
CA TRP A 435 -11.45 -16.23 -21.77
C TRP A 435 -12.33 -16.25 -23.03
N LEU A 436 -11.85 -15.84 -24.20
CA LEU A 436 -12.52 -15.98 -25.49
C LEU A 436 -11.93 -17.15 -26.25
N ILE A 437 -12.81 -17.94 -26.87
CA ILE A 437 -12.46 -19.14 -27.60
C ILE A 437 -13.00 -19.00 -29.02
N GLN A 438 -12.15 -19.25 -30.00
CA GLN A 438 -12.57 -19.35 -31.39
C GLN A 438 -12.92 -20.80 -31.75
N GLY A 439 -14.09 -21.04 -32.33
CA GLY A 439 -14.38 -22.31 -33.01
C GLY A 439 -14.52 -23.53 -32.10
N MET A 440 -15.41 -23.48 -31.11
CA MET A 440 -15.66 -24.63 -30.22
C MET A 440 -16.74 -25.56 -30.77
N GLN A 441 -16.48 -26.87 -30.74
CA GLN A 441 -17.49 -27.91 -30.95
C GLN A 441 -17.93 -28.51 -29.62
N VAL A 442 -19.24 -28.60 -29.41
CA VAL A 442 -19.79 -29.31 -28.25
C VAL A 442 -20.25 -30.71 -28.66
N LYS A 443 -19.80 -31.74 -27.96
CA LYS A 443 -20.11 -33.15 -28.27
C LYS A 443 -20.74 -33.84 -27.07
N GLY A 444 -21.64 -34.77 -27.33
CA GLY A 444 -22.26 -35.59 -26.29
C GLY A 444 -23.12 -36.69 -26.90
N SER A 445 -23.96 -37.30 -26.09
CA SER A 445 -24.96 -38.25 -26.59
C SER A 445 -26.31 -38.09 -25.90
N VAL A 446 -27.36 -38.34 -26.67
CA VAL A 446 -28.74 -38.36 -26.19
C VAL A 446 -29.22 -39.80 -26.21
N ARG A 447 -29.77 -40.27 -25.09
CA ARG A 447 -30.29 -41.62 -24.94
C ARG A 447 -31.80 -41.59 -24.69
N ASN A 448 -32.55 -42.24 -25.55
CA ASN A 448 -33.97 -42.49 -25.33
C ASN A 448 -34.10 -43.75 -24.46
N VAL A 449 -34.49 -43.58 -23.20
CA VAL A 449 -34.62 -44.71 -22.25
C VAL A 449 -35.96 -45.43 -22.36
N THR A 450 -36.81 -45.00 -23.29
CA THR A 450 -38.07 -45.71 -23.57
C THR A 450 -37.75 -47.10 -24.10
N PRO A 451 -38.17 -48.18 -23.42
CA PRO A 451 -37.81 -49.53 -23.82
C PRO A 451 -38.45 -49.88 -25.16
N LYS A 452 -37.73 -50.63 -25.99
CA LYS A 452 -38.33 -51.29 -27.17
C LYS A 452 -39.38 -52.27 -26.67
N VAL A 453 -40.57 -52.23 -27.27
CA VAL A 453 -41.65 -53.15 -26.94
C VAL A 453 -41.51 -54.38 -27.81
N TYR A 454 -41.52 -55.56 -27.21
CA TYR A 454 -41.49 -56.84 -27.91
C TYR A 454 -42.80 -57.57 -27.66
N GLU A 455 -43.35 -58.19 -28.69
CA GLU A 455 -44.57 -58.99 -28.65
C GLU A 455 -44.24 -60.40 -29.15
N GLU A 456 -44.88 -61.42 -28.60
CA GLU A 456 -44.74 -62.78 -29.12
C GLU A 456 -45.51 -62.95 -30.43
N ASP A 457 -44.84 -63.46 -31.48
CA ASP A 457 -45.46 -63.72 -32.78
C ASP A 457 -45.30 -65.20 -33.22
N PRO A 458 -46.40 -65.98 -33.25
CA PRO A 458 -47.73 -65.66 -32.71
C PRO A 458 -47.75 -65.71 -31.17
N PRO A 459 -48.77 -65.15 -30.50
CA PRO A 459 -48.88 -65.18 -29.04
C PRO A 459 -48.81 -66.62 -28.48
N GLY A 460 -47.92 -66.87 -27.52
CA GLY A 460 -47.68 -68.19 -26.92
C GLY A 460 -46.63 -69.05 -27.63
N SER A 461 -46.01 -68.54 -28.70
CA SER A 461 -44.95 -69.25 -29.45
C SER A 461 -43.59 -69.24 -28.74
N GLY A 462 -43.37 -68.33 -27.80
CA GLY A 462 -42.05 -68.03 -27.24
C GLY A 462 -41.10 -67.29 -28.21
N ASN A 463 -41.56 -66.96 -29.42
CA ASN A 463 -40.79 -66.19 -30.40
C ASN A 463 -41.12 -64.70 -30.25
N TRP A 464 -40.20 -63.94 -29.67
CA TRP A 464 -40.36 -62.51 -29.44
C TRP A 464 -39.91 -61.71 -30.66
N VAL A 465 -40.84 -60.97 -31.26
CA VAL A 465 -40.56 -60.01 -32.33
C VAL A 465 -40.77 -58.59 -31.81
N GLN A 466 -40.17 -57.61 -32.47
CA GLN A 466 -40.39 -56.21 -32.12
C GLN A 466 -41.85 -55.84 -32.45
N ALA A 467 -42.59 -55.28 -31.49
CA ALA A 467 -43.99 -54.91 -31.64
C ALA A 467 -44.18 -53.96 -32.84
N GLN A 468 -45.29 -54.08 -33.57
CA GLN A 468 -45.57 -53.22 -34.72
C GLN A 468 -45.73 -51.74 -34.31
N GLU A 469 -46.25 -51.48 -33.11
CA GLU A 469 -46.34 -50.14 -32.54
C GLU A 469 -45.20 -49.94 -31.54
N GLN A 470 -44.06 -49.45 -32.03
CA GLN A 470 -43.00 -48.98 -31.14
C GLN A 470 -43.36 -47.62 -30.54
N PRO A 471 -42.86 -47.31 -29.33
CA PRO A 471 -42.84 -45.93 -28.86
C PRO A 471 -42.14 -45.07 -29.92
N GLY A 472 -42.74 -43.92 -30.28
CA GLY A 472 -42.22 -43.06 -31.32
C GLY A 472 -40.79 -42.59 -31.04
N ASP A 473 -40.03 -42.38 -32.11
CA ASP A 473 -38.70 -41.76 -32.05
C ASP A 473 -38.78 -40.40 -31.37
N ALA A 474 -37.79 -40.07 -30.54
CA ALA A 474 -37.73 -38.78 -29.89
C ALA A 474 -36.97 -37.79 -30.79
N ILE A 475 -37.61 -36.68 -31.16
CA ILE A 475 -36.91 -35.56 -31.80
C ILE A 475 -36.41 -34.64 -30.69
N VAL A 476 -35.10 -34.51 -30.56
CA VAL A 476 -34.47 -33.70 -29.51
C VAL A 476 -33.73 -32.54 -30.14
N THR A 477 -34.13 -31.32 -29.81
CA THR A 477 -33.47 -30.08 -30.21
C THR A 477 -32.65 -29.53 -29.04
N LEU A 478 -31.35 -29.44 -29.23
CA LEU A 478 -30.38 -28.90 -28.27
C LEU A 478 -30.03 -27.48 -28.68
N LYS A 479 -30.16 -26.50 -27.78
CA LYS A 479 -29.74 -25.11 -28.00
C LYS A 479 -28.65 -24.76 -27.00
N LEU A 480 -27.43 -24.53 -27.48
CA LEU A 480 -26.37 -23.96 -26.66
C LEU A 480 -26.37 -22.44 -26.80
N TYR A 481 -26.61 -21.74 -25.70
CA TYR A 481 -26.53 -20.28 -25.68
C TYR A 481 -25.06 -19.85 -25.50
N HIS A 482 -24.52 -19.11 -26.47
CA HIS A 482 -23.13 -18.65 -26.47
C HIS A 482 -22.97 -17.16 -26.13
N ARG A 483 -24.07 -16.40 -26.11
CA ARG A 483 -24.14 -15.02 -25.62
C ARG A 483 -25.25 -14.88 -24.55
N PRO A 484 -25.10 -13.96 -23.59
CA PRO A 484 -26.19 -13.56 -22.69
C PRO A 484 -27.33 -12.89 -23.49
N GLY A 485 -28.60 -13.15 -23.13
CA GLY A 485 -29.79 -12.70 -23.86
C GLY A 485 -30.72 -13.86 -24.23
N GLU A 486 -31.79 -14.07 -23.43
CA GLU A 486 -32.64 -15.27 -23.49
C GLU A 486 -33.33 -15.56 -24.84
N ASP A 487 -33.55 -14.56 -25.70
CA ASP A 487 -34.50 -14.71 -26.83
C ASP A 487 -33.95 -14.39 -28.24
N SER A 488 -32.66 -14.08 -28.39
CA SER A 488 -32.13 -13.87 -29.74
C SER A 488 -31.83 -15.22 -30.41
N PRO A 489 -32.41 -15.53 -31.59
CA PRO A 489 -32.05 -16.73 -32.34
C PRO A 489 -30.57 -16.74 -32.76
N GLU A 490 -29.90 -15.59 -32.76
CA GLU A 490 -28.45 -15.45 -32.99
C GLU A 490 -27.60 -15.81 -31.76
N ALA A 491 -28.21 -15.94 -30.57
CA ALA A 491 -27.50 -16.25 -29.34
C ALA A 491 -27.36 -17.75 -29.06
N SER A 492 -27.99 -18.60 -29.88
CA SER A 492 -27.99 -20.05 -29.68
C SER A 492 -27.63 -20.84 -30.94
N VAL A 493 -26.95 -21.97 -30.74
CA VAL A 493 -26.65 -22.93 -31.81
C VAL A 493 -27.58 -24.15 -31.66
N PRO A 494 -28.64 -24.27 -32.48
CA PRO A 494 -29.55 -25.40 -32.41
C PRO A 494 -28.99 -26.63 -33.14
N VAL A 495 -29.18 -27.81 -32.57
CA VAL A 495 -29.01 -29.12 -33.24
C VAL A 495 -30.18 -30.02 -32.93
N THR A 496 -30.79 -30.56 -33.98
CA THR A 496 -31.88 -31.54 -33.86
C THR A 496 -31.36 -32.94 -34.15
N VAL A 497 -31.68 -33.88 -33.26
CA VAL A 497 -31.30 -35.29 -33.36
C VAL A 497 -32.53 -36.16 -33.19
N GLU A 498 -32.73 -37.11 -34.10
CA GLU A 498 -33.71 -38.18 -33.96
C GLU A 498 -33.10 -39.33 -33.12
N VAL A 499 -33.77 -39.71 -32.03
CA VAL A 499 -33.27 -40.69 -31.06
C VAL A 499 -34.25 -41.86 -30.93
N PRO A 500 -33.97 -42.99 -31.60
CA PRO A 500 -34.84 -44.16 -31.56
C PRO A 500 -35.01 -44.73 -30.15
N ALA A 501 -36.17 -45.33 -29.88
CA ALA A 501 -36.46 -45.94 -28.59
C ALA A 501 -35.39 -46.96 -28.16
N GLY A 502 -34.86 -46.79 -26.94
CA GLY A 502 -33.85 -47.68 -26.35
C GLY A 502 -32.41 -47.41 -26.83
N GLU A 503 -32.19 -46.48 -27.75
CA GLU A 503 -30.90 -46.21 -28.36
C GLU A 503 -30.25 -44.93 -27.83
N SER A 504 -28.93 -44.82 -28.09
CA SER A 504 -28.11 -43.66 -27.75
C SER A 504 -27.50 -43.11 -29.03
N VAL A 505 -27.77 -41.85 -29.33
CA VAL A 505 -27.29 -41.18 -30.55
C VAL A 505 -26.30 -40.09 -30.17
N PRO A 506 -25.06 -40.10 -30.71
CA PRO A 506 -24.12 -39.01 -30.49
C PRO A 506 -24.58 -37.74 -31.21
N PHE A 507 -24.26 -36.58 -30.65
CA PHE A 507 -24.50 -35.29 -31.28
C PHE A 507 -23.23 -34.44 -31.30
N THR A 508 -23.17 -33.49 -32.23
CA THR A 508 -22.12 -32.47 -32.30
C THR A 508 -22.76 -31.14 -32.65
N LEU A 509 -22.65 -30.16 -31.75
CA LEU A 509 -23.01 -28.78 -32.07
C LEU A 509 -21.98 -28.23 -33.05
N PRO A 510 -22.41 -27.59 -34.15
CA PRO A 510 -21.49 -27.04 -35.14
C PRO A 510 -20.55 -26.04 -34.47
N ALA A 511 -19.31 -26.02 -34.95
CA ALA A 511 -18.35 -25.02 -34.50
C ALA A 511 -18.92 -23.64 -34.79
N THR A 512 -19.04 -22.79 -33.77
CA THR A 512 -19.38 -21.39 -34.01
C THR A 512 -18.24 -20.78 -34.81
N THR A 513 -18.56 -20.03 -35.87
CA THR A 513 -17.58 -19.15 -36.51
C THR A 513 -17.25 -17.95 -35.63
N GLU A 514 -18.12 -17.67 -34.65
CA GLU A 514 -17.98 -16.59 -33.69
C GLU A 514 -17.19 -17.02 -32.45
N TYR A 515 -16.60 -16.03 -31.79
CA TYR A 515 -15.97 -16.21 -30.49
C TYR A 515 -17.02 -16.58 -29.44
N ILE A 516 -16.78 -17.67 -28.71
CA ILE A 516 -17.55 -18.04 -27.53
C ILE A 516 -16.72 -17.73 -26.31
N CYS A 517 -17.33 -17.06 -25.34
CA CYS A 517 -16.69 -16.83 -24.06
C CYS A 517 -16.51 -18.18 -23.34
N ALA A 518 -15.51 -18.32 -22.50
CA ALA A 518 -15.35 -19.42 -21.56
C ALA A 518 -16.21 -19.19 -20.31
N GLY A 519 -16.58 -20.26 -19.61
CA GLY A 519 -17.41 -20.23 -18.40
C GLY A 519 -18.68 -21.06 -18.51
N THR A 520 -19.65 -20.79 -17.64
CA THR A 520 -20.91 -21.52 -17.58
C THR A 520 -21.81 -21.11 -18.74
N ARG A 521 -22.33 -22.06 -19.53
CA ARG A 521 -23.27 -21.82 -20.62
C ARG A 521 -24.57 -22.56 -20.36
N ARG A 522 -25.66 -21.96 -20.81
CA ARG A 522 -26.98 -22.58 -20.78
C ARG A 522 -27.11 -23.53 -21.97
N LEU A 523 -27.48 -24.77 -21.68
CA LEU A 523 -27.85 -25.78 -22.66
C LEU A 523 -29.34 -26.09 -22.45
N GLU A 524 -30.16 -25.69 -23.40
CA GLU A 524 -31.60 -25.99 -23.40
C GLU A 524 -31.86 -27.20 -24.28
N VAL A 525 -32.72 -28.09 -23.79
CA VAL A 525 -33.06 -29.35 -24.42
C VAL A 525 -34.57 -29.39 -24.61
N ASP A 526 -35.01 -29.23 -25.85
CA ASP A 526 -36.40 -29.35 -26.26
C ASP A 526 -36.65 -30.75 -26.81
N VAL A 527 -37.66 -31.44 -26.30
CA VAL A 527 -38.04 -32.77 -26.79
C VAL A 527 -39.41 -32.68 -27.45
N THR A 528 -39.47 -32.98 -28.74
CA THR A 528 -40.72 -33.08 -29.50
C THR A 528 -41.10 -34.56 -29.63
N ALA A 529 -41.59 -35.16 -28.54
CA ALA A 529 -42.17 -36.50 -28.54
C ALA A 529 -43.29 -36.62 -27.50
N GLY A 530 -44.54 -36.75 -27.96
CA GLY A 530 -45.72 -36.90 -27.11
C GLY A 530 -46.03 -35.68 -26.22
N ASP A 531 -46.76 -35.89 -25.12
CA ASP A 531 -47.18 -34.87 -24.15
C ASP A 531 -46.02 -34.33 -23.26
N LEU A 532 -44.76 -34.69 -23.53
CA LEU A 532 -43.59 -34.11 -22.87
C LEU A 532 -43.19 -32.78 -23.49
N ALA A 533 -44.11 -31.82 -23.45
CA ALA A 533 -43.83 -30.46 -23.92
C ALA A 533 -43.17 -29.66 -22.80
N GLY A 534 -41.84 -29.53 -22.83
CA GLY A 534 -41.15 -28.55 -22.01
C GLY A 534 -39.63 -28.56 -22.16
N PRO A 535 -38.97 -27.38 -22.23
CA PRO A 535 -37.51 -27.29 -22.25
C PRO A 535 -36.93 -27.80 -20.93
N ALA A 536 -35.95 -28.71 -21.00
CA ALA A 536 -35.07 -29.01 -19.88
C ALA A 536 -33.83 -28.12 -19.98
N ILE A 537 -33.52 -27.40 -18.90
CA ILE A 537 -32.37 -26.50 -18.84
C ILE A 537 -31.24 -27.18 -18.07
N SER A 538 -30.06 -27.22 -18.68
CA SER A 538 -28.82 -27.68 -18.08
C SER A 538 -27.72 -26.61 -18.24
N SER A 539 -26.62 -26.76 -17.49
CA SER A 539 -25.45 -25.90 -17.59
C SER A 539 -24.23 -26.69 -18.06
N LEU A 540 -23.48 -26.12 -19.01
CA LEU A 540 -22.23 -26.64 -19.54
C LEU A 540 -21.10 -25.68 -19.19
N ILE A 541 -19.95 -26.14 -18.68
CA ILE A 541 -18.79 -25.25 -18.51
C ILE A 541 -17.90 -25.37 -19.75
N ILE A 542 -17.58 -24.24 -20.36
CA ILE A 542 -16.66 -24.12 -21.49
C ILE A 542 -15.32 -23.57 -20.98
N GLY A 543 -14.21 -24.30 -21.15
CA GLY A 543 -12.86 -23.84 -20.80
C GLY A 543 -12.16 -23.13 -21.96
N ALA A 544 -11.21 -22.23 -21.66
CA ALA A 544 -10.55 -21.27 -22.57
C ALA A 544 -9.86 -21.85 -23.83
N TRP A 545 -9.85 -23.16 -24.01
CA TRP A 545 -9.27 -23.87 -25.17
C TRP A 545 -10.32 -24.65 -25.97
N GLY A 546 -11.60 -24.23 -25.93
CA GLY A 546 -12.67 -24.89 -26.68
C GLY A 546 -13.08 -26.25 -26.12
N THR A 547 -12.98 -26.39 -24.81
CA THR A 547 -13.19 -27.65 -24.10
C THR A 547 -14.42 -27.55 -23.22
N GLN A 548 -15.13 -28.66 -22.98
CA GLN A 548 -16.36 -28.68 -22.20
C GLN A 548 -16.29 -29.56 -20.95
N SER A 549 -17.09 -29.20 -19.94
CA SER A 549 -17.43 -30.02 -18.77
C SER A 549 -18.95 -30.03 -18.55
N PRO A 550 -19.60 -31.20 -18.43
CA PRO A 550 -18.99 -32.52 -18.45
C PRO A 550 -18.32 -32.86 -19.80
N VAL A 551 -17.25 -33.65 -19.76
CA VAL A 551 -16.56 -34.15 -20.96
C VAL A 551 -17.50 -34.97 -21.83
N GLU A 552 -17.18 -35.16 -23.11
CA GLU A 552 -18.02 -35.86 -24.10
C GLU A 552 -18.62 -37.17 -23.58
N GLU A 553 -17.81 -38.03 -22.97
CA GLU A 553 -18.23 -39.33 -22.40
C GLU A 553 -19.24 -39.21 -21.24
N LYS A 554 -19.38 -38.01 -20.67
CA LYS A 554 -20.20 -37.72 -19.49
C LYS A 554 -21.37 -36.77 -19.77
N LEU A 555 -21.42 -36.13 -20.94
CA LEU A 555 -22.58 -35.33 -21.36
C LEU A 555 -23.66 -36.27 -21.93
N LEU A 556 -24.42 -36.90 -21.03
CA LEU A 556 -25.50 -37.84 -21.32
C LEU A 556 -26.86 -37.21 -21.01
N ILE A 557 -27.70 -37.07 -22.04
CA ILE A 557 -29.07 -36.56 -21.91
C ILE A 557 -30.03 -37.74 -21.97
N PHE A 558 -30.85 -37.93 -20.94
CA PHE A 558 -31.83 -39.02 -20.90
C PHE A 558 -33.22 -38.49 -21.26
N VAL A 559 -33.81 -39.04 -22.31
CA VAL A 559 -35.21 -38.78 -22.67
C VAL A 559 -36.06 -39.95 -22.19
N LYS A 560 -37.00 -39.67 -21.29
CA LYS A 560 -37.91 -40.67 -20.74
C LYS A 560 -39.33 -40.24 -21.04
N ASN A 561 -40.08 -41.04 -21.82
CA ASN A 561 -41.53 -40.87 -21.93
C ASN A 561 -42.16 -40.87 -20.53
N PRO A 562 -43.16 -40.00 -20.27
CA PRO A 562 -43.82 -40.02 -18.98
C PRO A 562 -44.43 -41.42 -18.85
N PRO A 563 -44.34 -42.06 -17.68
CA PRO A 563 -45.04 -43.32 -17.48
C PRO A 563 -46.52 -43.04 -17.73
N GLY A 564 -47.02 -43.47 -18.90
CA GLY A 564 -48.44 -43.42 -19.18
C GLY A 564 -49.15 -44.16 -18.07
N GLU A 565 -50.14 -43.49 -17.47
CA GLU A 565 -51.24 -44.15 -16.78
C GLU A 565 -51.61 -45.40 -17.59
N SER A 566 -51.50 -46.57 -16.97
CA SER A 566 -51.92 -47.82 -17.62
C SER A 566 -53.39 -47.70 -18.05
N PRO A 567 -53.84 -48.46 -19.07
CA PRO A 567 -55.21 -48.96 -19.00
C PRO A 567 -55.42 -49.80 -17.73
#